data_AF-A0A410RTB4-F1
#
_entry.id   AF-A0A410RTB4-F1
#
_cell.length_a   1.000
_cell.length_b   1.000
_cell.length_c   1.000
_cell.angle_alpha   90.00
_cell.angle_beta   90.00
_cell.angle_gamma   90.00
#
_symmetry.space_group_name_H-M   'P 1'
#
loop_
_entity.id
_entity.type
_entity.pdbx_description
1 polymer ?
#
loop_
_entity_poly.entity_id
_entity_poly.type
_entity_poly.pdbx_seq_one_letter_code
_entity_poly.pdbx_strand_id
1 'polypeptide(L)'
;MGPDDFGPQVTSSATPLNNPMSQFREVLAPYGNWMNLPDVGWVWKPNPEEVGVGFVPYSTAGRWVSSDWGWTFESDSEWGWAPFHYGRWFNTPSEGWLWWPDSEWAPAWVDWRWGNGFVGWQPLAPPGMSTGLRWTFMSANNFVQPDVGSHLLPESQVQELMRQTQPVGEHVVAREGYWNRGPEPEEVARVTGQEVPLARPMTPPTGQPPRASAERSAPKTHEASASTPAGGSDRPPDGR
;
A
#
# COMPACT_ATOMS: atom_id res chain seq x y z
N MET A 1 14.38 -2.74 12.83
CA MET A 1 14.35 -3.80 11.81
C MET A 1 14.78 -3.17 10.52
N GLY A 2 15.58 -3.88 9.73
CA GLY A 2 15.97 -3.44 8.40
C GLY A 2 14.95 -3.92 7.37
N PRO A 3 14.90 -3.32 6.17
CA PRO A 3 14.01 -3.77 5.11
C PRO A 3 14.20 -5.25 4.73
N ASP A 4 15.43 -5.78 4.87
CA ASP A 4 15.76 -7.18 4.60
C ASP A 4 15.03 -8.18 5.52
N ASP A 5 14.51 -7.73 6.67
CA ASP A 5 13.75 -8.56 7.61
C ASP A 5 12.35 -8.90 7.08
N PHE A 6 11.87 -8.22 6.03
CA PHE A 6 10.49 -8.31 5.53
C PHE A 6 10.35 -9.11 4.22
N GLY A 7 11.41 -9.77 3.77
CA GLY A 7 11.39 -10.60 2.57
C GLY A 7 11.89 -9.83 1.32
N PRO A 8 11.47 -10.24 0.11
CA PRO A 8 12.05 -9.71 -1.11
C PRO A 8 11.84 -8.20 -1.25
N GLN A 9 12.78 -7.55 -1.93
CA GLN A 9 12.72 -6.14 -2.29
C GLN A 9 12.48 -6.06 -3.79
N VAL A 10 11.42 -5.36 -4.22
CA VAL A 10 11.04 -5.20 -5.63
C VAL A 10 10.92 -3.72 -5.98
N THR A 11 11.14 -3.31 -7.22
CA THR A 11 11.05 -1.90 -7.61
C THR A 11 9.63 -1.48 -7.97
N SER A 12 9.20 -0.31 -7.48
CA SER A 12 7.94 0.34 -7.83
C SER A 12 7.82 0.66 -9.32
N SER A 13 6.59 0.55 -9.85
CA SER A 13 6.21 1.14 -11.14
C SER A 13 5.15 2.25 -10.98
N ALA A 14 5.02 2.81 -9.77
CA ALA A 14 4.11 3.92 -9.47
C ALA A 14 4.46 5.19 -10.27
N THR A 15 3.46 5.78 -10.92
CA THR A 15 3.61 7.06 -11.63
C THR A 15 3.32 8.21 -10.66
N PRO A 16 4.27 9.14 -10.45
CA PRO A 16 4.02 10.31 -9.61
C PRO A 16 2.92 11.23 -10.15
N LEU A 17 2.17 11.87 -9.25
CA LEU A 17 1.21 12.91 -9.63
C LEU A 17 1.92 14.14 -10.23
N ASN A 18 1.26 14.79 -11.19
CA ASN A 18 1.73 16.06 -11.74
C ASN A 18 1.23 17.23 -10.87
N ASN A 19 2.14 18.12 -10.47
CA ASN A 19 1.87 19.24 -9.56
C ASN A 19 1.07 18.85 -8.27
N PRO A 20 1.54 17.85 -7.51
CA PRO A 20 0.80 17.26 -6.39
C PRO A 20 0.50 18.27 -5.28
N MET A 21 1.45 19.15 -4.99
CA MET A 21 1.32 20.11 -3.89
C MET A 21 0.17 21.10 -4.06
N SER A 22 -0.12 21.58 -5.28
CA SER A 22 -1.25 22.47 -5.48
C SER A 22 -2.58 21.73 -5.30
N GLN A 23 -2.67 20.51 -5.83
CA GLN A 23 -3.86 19.67 -5.72
C GLN A 23 -4.15 19.31 -4.25
N PHE A 24 -3.13 18.88 -3.50
CA PHE A 24 -3.28 18.58 -2.08
C PHE A 24 -3.73 19.81 -1.29
N ARG A 25 -3.13 20.98 -1.57
CA ARG A 25 -3.53 22.22 -0.88
C ARG A 25 -4.97 22.58 -1.11
N GLU A 26 -5.44 22.49 -2.36
CA GLU A 26 -6.82 22.78 -2.71
C GLU A 26 -7.80 21.80 -2.04
N VAL A 27 -7.54 20.49 -2.15
CA VAL A 27 -8.44 19.45 -1.63
C VAL A 27 -8.45 19.39 -0.10
N LEU A 28 -7.30 19.62 0.55
CA LEU A 28 -7.17 19.49 2.00
C LEU A 28 -7.41 20.79 2.78
N ALA A 29 -7.50 21.94 2.09
CA ALA A 29 -7.74 23.24 2.74
C ALA A 29 -9.00 23.28 3.62
N PRO A 30 -10.14 22.64 3.27
CA PRO A 30 -11.32 22.66 4.13
C PRO A 30 -11.19 21.83 5.42
N TYR A 31 -10.30 20.83 5.42
CA TYR A 31 -10.29 19.76 6.43
C TYR A 31 -9.15 19.89 7.45
N GLY A 32 -8.27 20.87 7.28
CA GLY A 32 -7.10 21.02 8.12
C GLY A 32 -6.23 22.20 7.74
N ASN A 33 -5.08 22.30 8.40
CA ASN A 33 -4.20 23.46 8.29
C ASN A 33 -2.85 23.05 7.71
N TRP A 34 -2.37 23.85 6.74
CA TRP A 34 -1.03 23.72 6.20
C TRP A 34 -0.03 24.50 7.05
N MET A 35 1.06 23.86 7.42
CA MET A 35 2.12 24.43 8.25
C MET A 35 3.46 24.22 7.56
N ASN A 36 4.40 25.14 7.75
CA ASN A 36 5.78 24.96 7.30
C ASN A 36 6.68 24.82 8.53
N LEU A 37 7.16 23.61 8.78
CA LEU A 37 8.00 23.34 9.93
C LEU A 37 9.48 23.51 9.58
N PRO A 38 10.30 24.09 10.48
CA PRO A 38 11.75 24.07 10.33
C PRO A 38 12.26 22.64 10.11
N ASP A 39 13.18 22.48 9.17
CA ASP A 39 13.86 21.21 8.82
C ASP A 39 12.98 20.08 8.22
N VAL A 40 11.65 20.22 8.22
CA VAL A 40 10.71 19.25 7.62
C VAL A 40 10.06 19.79 6.34
N GLY A 41 9.74 21.08 6.32
CA GLY A 41 9.02 21.70 5.22
C GLY A 41 7.50 21.71 5.41
N TRP A 42 6.76 21.70 4.30
CA TRP A 42 5.31 21.80 4.31
C TRP A 42 4.65 20.51 4.77
N VAL A 43 3.77 20.63 5.75
CA VAL A 43 2.98 19.54 6.32
C VAL A 43 1.52 19.97 6.46
N TRP A 44 0.62 19.01 6.56
CA TRP A 44 -0.79 19.24 6.81
C TRP A 44 -1.21 18.61 8.13
N LYS A 45 -2.03 19.33 8.89
CA LYS A 45 -2.61 18.90 10.16
C LYS A 45 -4.13 18.82 10.02
N PRO A 46 -4.76 17.64 10.14
CA PRO A 46 -6.22 17.54 10.13
C PRO A 46 -6.84 18.28 11.31
N ASN A 47 -8.03 18.84 11.10
CA ASN A 47 -8.82 19.41 12.19
C ASN A 47 -9.42 18.28 13.05
N PRO A 48 -9.36 18.36 14.40
CA PRO A 48 -9.96 17.34 15.27
C PRO A 48 -11.46 17.11 15.05
N GLU A 49 -12.18 18.11 14.52
CA GLU A 49 -13.59 17.98 14.16
C GLU A 49 -13.82 17.05 12.95
N GLU A 50 -12.82 16.91 12.08
CA GLU A 50 -12.88 16.07 10.88
C GLU A 50 -12.49 14.62 11.18
N VAL A 51 -11.49 14.43 12.04
CA VAL A 51 -10.88 13.10 12.30
C VAL A 51 -11.16 12.53 13.69
N GLY A 52 -11.69 13.34 14.60
CA GLY A 52 -11.87 13.00 16.00
C GLY A 52 -10.60 13.15 16.84
N VAL A 53 -10.78 13.38 18.15
CA VAL A 53 -9.69 13.56 19.12
C VAL A 53 -8.77 12.34 19.29
N GLY A 54 -9.27 11.15 18.92
CA GLY A 54 -8.54 9.88 18.99
C GLY A 54 -7.90 9.45 17.67
N PHE A 55 -7.81 10.35 16.68
CA PHE A 55 -7.31 10.02 15.35
C PHE A 55 -5.92 9.39 15.41
N VAL A 56 -5.79 8.24 14.75
CA VAL A 56 -4.51 7.59 14.49
C VAL A 56 -4.52 7.10 13.04
N PRO A 57 -3.57 7.55 12.19
CA PRO A 57 -3.56 7.15 10.80
C PRO A 57 -3.43 5.63 10.66
N TYR A 58 -4.11 5.08 9.65
CA TYR A 58 -4.20 3.65 9.38
C TYR A 58 -4.87 2.82 10.48
N SER A 59 -5.48 3.47 11.49
CA SER A 59 -6.01 2.78 12.67
C SER A 59 -7.42 3.24 13.07
N THR A 60 -7.88 4.38 12.58
CA THR A 60 -9.22 4.94 12.88
C THR A 60 -9.90 5.39 11.60
N ALA A 61 -11.24 5.36 11.57
CA ALA A 61 -12.07 5.89 10.48
C ALA A 61 -11.70 5.31 9.10
N GLY A 62 -11.66 3.98 9.03
CA GLY A 62 -11.39 3.27 7.80
C GLY A 62 -11.23 1.77 8.02
N ARG A 63 -10.83 1.08 6.94
CA ARG A 63 -10.66 -0.38 6.92
C ARG A 63 -9.49 -0.82 6.05
N TRP A 64 -9.00 -2.02 6.29
CA TRP A 64 -8.03 -2.66 5.40
C TRP A 64 -8.75 -3.44 4.30
N VAL A 65 -8.30 -3.24 3.06
CA VAL A 65 -8.78 -3.92 1.86
C VAL A 65 -7.60 -4.37 1.01
N SER A 66 -7.75 -5.45 0.27
CA SER A 66 -6.69 -5.97 -0.60
C SER A 66 -6.72 -5.33 -1.99
N SER A 67 -5.54 -5.14 -2.58
CA SER A 67 -5.37 -4.71 -3.96
C SER A 67 -4.17 -5.41 -4.61
N ASP A 68 -4.02 -5.25 -5.93
CA ASP A 68 -2.86 -5.75 -6.67
C ASP A 68 -1.51 -5.18 -6.19
N TRP A 69 -1.52 -4.20 -5.28
CA TRP A 69 -0.34 -3.52 -4.75
C TRP A 69 -0.05 -3.84 -3.28
N GLY A 70 -0.90 -4.65 -2.64
CA GLY A 70 -0.85 -4.95 -1.22
C GLY A 70 -2.08 -4.44 -0.47
N TRP A 71 -2.02 -4.52 0.85
CA TRP A 71 -3.09 -4.03 1.74
C TRP A 71 -3.21 -2.50 1.67
N THR A 72 -4.36 -2.06 1.18
CA THR A 72 -4.74 -0.66 1.00
C THR A 72 -5.60 -0.21 2.17
N PHE A 73 -5.31 0.96 2.73
CA PHE A 73 -6.18 1.56 3.73
C PHE A 73 -7.30 2.35 3.05
N GLU A 74 -8.54 1.88 3.19
CA GLU A 74 -9.73 2.58 2.69
C GLU A 74 -10.28 3.46 3.82
N SER A 75 -9.99 4.76 3.74
CA SER A 75 -10.46 5.78 4.68
C SER A 75 -11.94 6.10 4.46
N ASP A 76 -12.67 6.38 5.54
CA ASP A 76 -14.07 6.83 5.49
C ASP A 76 -14.21 8.28 5.00
N SER A 77 -13.14 9.08 5.12
CA SER A 77 -13.11 10.47 4.66
C SER A 77 -12.90 10.59 3.14
N GLU A 78 -13.69 11.42 2.47
CA GLU A 78 -13.60 11.67 1.02
C GLU A 78 -12.25 12.24 0.58
N TRP A 79 -11.56 12.96 1.47
CA TRP A 79 -10.23 13.51 1.23
C TRP A 79 -9.09 12.53 1.52
N GLY A 80 -9.40 11.38 2.13
CA GLY A 80 -8.40 10.42 2.65
C GLY A 80 -7.50 9.83 1.57
N TRP A 81 -7.94 9.82 0.32
CA TRP A 81 -7.14 9.34 -0.81
C TRP A 81 -5.76 10.03 -0.91
N ALA A 82 -5.66 11.29 -0.49
CA ALA A 82 -4.41 12.03 -0.53
C ALA A 82 -3.50 11.59 0.63
N PRO A 83 -3.83 11.85 1.90
CA PRO A 83 -2.86 11.66 2.95
C PRO A 83 -2.61 10.20 3.36
N PHE A 84 -3.49 9.26 3.00
CA PHE A 84 -3.22 7.84 3.26
C PHE A 84 -2.34 7.18 2.20
N HIS A 85 -2.23 7.75 0.99
CA HIS A 85 -1.52 7.12 -0.13
C HIS A 85 -0.37 7.94 -0.72
N TYR A 86 -0.34 9.26 -0.52
CA TYR A 86 0.64 10.16 -1.13
C TYR A 86 1.49 10.89 -0.08
N GLY A 87 2.05 10.18 0.90
CA GLY A 87 2.89 10.82 1.91
C GLY A 87 3.00 10.01 3.20
N ARG A 88 3.75 10.54 4.16
CA ARG A 88 4.06 9.84 5.42
C ARG A 88 3.44 10.59 6.59
N TRP A 89 2.79 9.86 7.48
CA TRP A 89 2.31 10.40 8.74
C TRP A 89 3.41 10.35 9.79
N PHE A 90 3.48 11.40 10.60
CA PHE A 90 4.31 11.42 11.79
C PHE A 90 3.62 12.18 12.91
N ASN A 91 4.04 11.94 14.15
CA ASN A 91 3.47 12.59 15.31
C ASN A 91 4.53 13.44 16.01
N THR A 92 4.13 14.61 16.49
CA THR A 92 4.97 15.44 17.35
C THR A 92 4.27 15.70 18.69
N PRO A 93 5.01 15.84 19.80
CA PRO A 93 4.40 16.13 21.10
C PRO A 93 3.60 17.45 21.13
N SER A 94 4.01 18.45 20.35
CA SER A 94 3.36 19.77 20.34
C SER A 94 2.17 19.87 19.38
N GLU A 95 2.22 19.20 18.23
CA GLU A 95 1.19 19.34 17.18
C GLU A 95 0.29 18.13 17.03
N GLY A 96 0.66 16.97 17.56
CA GLY A 96 -0.03 15.71 17.28
C GLY A 96 0.31 15.17 15.89
N TRP A 97 -0.66 14.54 15.22
CA TRP A 97 -0.47 13.91 13.91
C TRP A 97 -0.37 14.94 12.80
N LEU A 98 0.70 14.81 12.02
CA LEU A 98 1.03 15.62 10.87
C LEU A 98 1.30 14.73 9.67
N TRP A 99 0.90 15.20 8.50
CA TRP A 99 1.16 14.51 7.24
C TRP A 99 2.18 15.28 6.42
N TRP A 100 3.23 14.56 6.00
CA TRP A 100 4.23 15.04 5.06
C TRP A 100 3.89 14.53 3.65
N PRO A 101 3.64 15.43 2.67
CA PRO A 101 3.23 15.07 1.33
C PRO A 101 4.36 14.50 0.47
N ASP A 102 4.03 13.50 -0.35
CA ASP A 102 4.85 12.95 -1.43
C ASP A 102 4.00 12.84 -2.72
N SER A 103 4.66 12.66 -3.85
CA SER A 103 4.01 12.55 -5.17
C SER A 103 3.79 11.10 -5.61
N GLU A 104 4.47 10.14 -5.00
CA GLU A 104 4.35 8.72 -5.30
C GLU A 104 3.23 8.07 -4.48
N TRP A 105 2.43 7.24 -5.15
CA TRP A 105 1.32 6.50 -4.54
C TRP A 105 1.80 5.19 -3.93
N ALA A 106 1.25 4.82 -2.77
CA ALA A 106 1.32 3.47 -2.21
C ALA A 106 -0.04 3.06 -1.61
N PRO A 107 -0.36 1.76 -1.51
CA PRO A 107 -1.61 1.29 -0.90
C PRO A 107 -1.72 1.73 0.57
N ALA A 108 -0.60 1.75 1.28
CA ALA A 108 -0.40 2.40 2.57
C ALA A 108 1.12 2.51 2.82
N TRP A 109 1.55 3.54 3.55
CA TRP A 109 2.95 3.70 3.95
C TRP A 109 3.16 3.11 5.35
N VAL A 110 3.08 1.78 5.45
CA VAL A 110 3.22 1.02 6.70
C VAL A 110 4.13 -0.19 6.51
N ASP A 111 4.72 -0.66 7.61
CA ASP A 111 5.31 -1.99 7.76
C ASP A 111 4.32 -2.96 8.40
N TRP A 112 4.49 -4.26 8.14
CA TRP A 112 3.56 -5.30 8.59
C TRP A 112 4.20 -6.35 9.48
N ARG A 113 3.39 -6.88 10.40
CA ARG A 113 3.68 -8.07 11.20
C ARG A 113 2.50 -9.03 11.19
N TRP A 114 2.82 -10.32 11.21
CA TRP A 114 1.84 -11.39 11.25
C TRP A 114 2.36 -12.56 12.10
N GLY A 115 1.46 -13.24 12.81
CA GLY A 115 1.80 -14.45 13.56
C GLY A 115 0.90 -14.67 14.75
N ASN A 116 0.79 -15.94 15.17
CA ASN A 116 0.01 -16.37 16.33
C ASN A 116 -1.44 -15.86 16.39
N GLY A 117 -2.09 -15.69 15.22
CA GLY A 117 -3.46 -15.16 15.13
C GLY A 117 -3.58 -13.65 15.26
N PHE A 118 -2.47 -12.90 15.18
CA PHE A 118 -2.44 -11.45 15.22
C PHE A 118 -1.84 -10.87 13.95
N VAL A 119 -2.32 -9.67 13.61
CA VAL A 119 -1.77 -8.80 12.59
C VAL A 119 -1.43 -7.47 13.24
N GLY A 120 -0.32 -6.87 12.81
CA GLY A 120 0.04 -5.54 13.23
C GLY A 120 0.66 -4.73 12.09
N TRP A 121 0.56 -3.41 12.21
CA TRP A 121 1.17 -2.47 11.29
C TRP A 121 1.80 -1.31 12.04
N GLN A 122 2.79 -0.68 11.41
CA GLN A 122 3.45 0.52 11.90
C GLN A 122 3.59 1.52 10.74
N PRO A 123 3.15 2.78 10.88
CA PRO A 123 3.38 3.78 9.84
C PRO A 123 4.87 4.03 9.63
N LEU A 124 5.25 4.23 8.37
CA LEU A 124 6.60 4.62 7.98
C LEU A 124 6.78 6.13 8.20
N ALA A 125 7.88 6.49 8.85
CA ALA A 125 8.24 7.89 9.06
C ALA A 125 8.62 8.57 7.74
N PRO A 126 8.51 9.92 7.65
CA PRO A 126 9.11 10.67 6.57
C PRO A 126 10.60 10.31 6.37
N PRO A 127 11.10 10.29 5.12
CA PRO A 127 12.49 9.96 4.83
C PRO A 127 13.47 10.77 5.67
N GLY A 128 14.46 10.10 6.26
CA GLY A 128 15.48 10.76 7.10
C GLY A 128 15.02 11.14 8.51
N MET A 129 13.80 10.80 8.92
CA MET A 129 13.26 11.13 10.24
C MET A 129 13.11 9.89 11.14
N SER A 130 13.37 10.06 12.44
CA SER A 130 13.02 9.09 13.47
C SER A 130 11.95 9.68 14.38
N THR A 131 10.74 9.12 14.32
CA THR A 131 9.53 9.71 14.95
C THR A 131 8.96 8.85 16.08
N GLY A 132 9.60 7.73 16.42
CA GLY A 132 9.15 6.85 17.51
C GLY A 132 7.73 6.29 17.30
N LEU A 133 7.29 6.16 16.05
CA LEU A 133 6.00 5.57 15.69
C LEU A 133 5.87 4.17 16.29
N ARG A 134 4.65 3.79 16.66
CA ARG A 134 4.39 2.54 17.38
C ARG A 134 3.68 1.54 16.48
N TRP A 135 3.90 0.27 16.80
CA TRP A 135 3.11 -0.83 16.23
C TRP A 135 1.72 -0.83 16.83
N THR A 136 0.72 -0.95 15.96
CA THR A 136 -0.67 -1.21 16.30
C THR A 136 -0.98 -2.66 15.98
N PHE A 137 -1.84 -3.32 16.77
CA PHE A 137 -2.19 -4.72 16.57
C PHE A 137 -3.69 -4.97 16.71
N MET A 138 -4.16 -6.04 16.07
CA MET A 138 -5.47 -6.63 16.29
C MET A 138 -5.45 -8.15 16.06
N SER A 139 -6.53 -8.81 16.46
CA SER A 139 -6.77 -10.21 16.07
C SER A 139 -6.94 -10.32 14.56
N ALA A 140 -6.32 -11.32 13.94
CA ALA A 140 -6.46 -11.59 12.51
C ALA A 140 -7.93 -11.75 12.08
N ASN A 141 -8.80 -12.29 12.95
CA ASN A 141 -10.24 -12.47 12.68
C ASN A 141 -11.01 -11.15 12.53
N ASN A 142 -10.43 -10.04 12.99
CA ASN A 142 -11.03 -8.71 12.86
C ASN A 142 -10.39 -7.90 11.71
N PHE A 143 -9.35 -8.41 11.06
CA PHE A 143 -8.52 -7.63 10.15
C PHE A 143 -9.27 -7.11 8.93
N VAL A 144 -10.21 -7.89 8.42
CA VAL A 144 -11.01 -7.55 7.23
C VAL A 144 -12.38 -6.96 7.56
N GLN A 145 -12.67 -6.76 8.86
CA GLN A 145 -13.93 -6.18 9.30
C GLN A 145 -14.01 -4.68 8.93
N PRO A 146 -15.23 -4.14 8.78
CA PRO A 146 -15.42 -2.70 8.75
C PRO A 146 -14.92 -2.05 10.06
N ASP A 147 -14.43 -0.81 9.99
CA ASP A 147 -13.92 -0.04 11.13
C ASP A 147 -12.80 -0.73 11.94
N VAL A 148 -11.56 -0.51 11.48
CA VAL A 148 -10.33 -1.00 12.14
C VAL A 148 -10.21 -0.52 13.59
N GLY A 149 -10.71 0.69 13.91
CA GLY A 149 -10.52 1.31 15.22
C GLY A 149 -11.19 0.57 16.36
N SER A 150 -12.36 -0.01 16.09
CA SER A 150 -13.15 -0.75 17.09
C SER A 150 -12.51 -2.08 17.52
N HIS A 151 -11.50 -2.54 16.79
CA HIS A 151 -10.91 -3.87 16.94
C HIS A 151 -9.45 -3.87 17.42
N LEU A 152 -8.89 -2.69 17.68
CA LEU A 152 -7.51 -2.53 18.12
C LEU A 152 -7.29 -3.14 19.51
N LEU A 153 -6.14 -3.79 19.68
CA LEU A 153 -5.68 -4.27 20.98
C LEU A 153 -5.03 -3.12 21.77
N PRO A 154 -5.13 -3.13 23.10
CA PRO A 154 -4.53 -2.09 23.94
C PRO A 154 -3.01 -1.99 23.76
N GLU A 155 -2.47 -0.77 23.83
CA GLU A 155 -1.02 -0.52 23.70
C GLU A 155 -0.18 -1.31 24.72
N SER A 156 -0.74 -1.62 25.89
CA SER A 156 -0.07 -2.43 26.92
C SER A 156 0.30 -3.84 26.45
N GLN A 157 -0.35 -4.37 25.40
CA GLN A 157 -0.06 -5.69 24.84
C GLN A 157 1.00 -5.67 23.74
N VAL A 158 1.36 -4.49 23.19
CA VAL A 158 2.25 -4.36 22.03
C VAL A 158 3.57 -5.11 22.24
N GLN A 159 4.18 -5.01 23.41
CA GLN A 159 5.45 -5.68 23.69
C GLN A 159 5.36 -7.21 23.62
N GLU A 160 4.24 -7.79 24.05
CA GLU A 160 4.01 -9.22 23.96
C GLU A 160 3.70 -9.64 22.52
N LEU A 161 2.85 -8.88 21.83
CA LEU A 161 2.48 -9.16 20.44
C LEU A 161 3.68 -9.06 19.49
N MET A 162 4.63 -8.16 19.76
CA MET A 162 5.90 -8.11 19.04
C MET A 162 6.73 -9.40 19.17
N ARG A 163 6.65 -10.12 20.30
CA ARG A 163 7.33 -11.41 20.50
C ARG A 163 6.60 -12.57 19.81
N GLN A 164 5.29 -12.45 19.62
CA GLN A 164 4.44 -13.49 19.04
C GLN A 164 4.29 -13.40 17.51
N THR A 165 4.63 -12.25 16.94
CA THR A 165 4.50 -11.95 15.51
C THR A 165 5.87 -11.78 14.89
N GLN A 166 5.95 -11.90 13.56
CA GLN A 166 7.17 -11.64 12.80
C GLN A 166 6.88 -10.61 11.69
N PRO A 167 7.90 -9.84 11.25
CA PRO A 167 7.84 -9.09 10.00
C PRO A 167 7.31 -9.94 8.85
N VAL A 168 6.49 -9.37 7.98
CA VAL A 168 5.94 -10.07 6.80
C VAL A 168 5.76 -9.09 5.65
N GLY A 169 5.68 -9.62 4.43
CA GLY A 169 5.25 -8.91 3.24
C GLY A 169 6.40 -8.25 2.47
N GLU A 170 6.40 -8.44 1.16
CA GLU A 170 7.37 -7.86 0.24
C GLU A 170 7.45 -6.35 0.38
N HIS A 171 8.66 -5.81 0.41
CA HIS A 171 8.88 -4.37 0.30
C HIS A 171 9.04 -3.97 -1.15
N VAL A 172 8.30 -2.95 -1.54
CA VAL A 172 8.41 -2.35 -2.86
C VAL A 172 9.14 -1.02 -2.71
N VAL A 173 10.33 -0.95 -3.29
CA VAL A 173 11.22 0.22 -3.33
C VAL A 173 10.54 1.34 -4.10
N ALA A 174 10.33 2.44 -3.40
CA ALA A 174 9.79 3.69 -3.92
C ALA A 174 10.94 4.66 -4.22
N ARG A 175 10.61 5.81 -4.84
CA ARG A 175 11.53 6.92 -5.04
C ARG A 175 12.13 7.40 -3.72
N GLU A 176 11.32 7.44 -2.67
CA GLU A 176 11.71 7.90 -1.33
C GLU A 176 11.36 6.83 -0.27
N GLY A 177 12.20 5.79 -0.18
CA GLY A 177 12.02 4.69 0.77
C GLY A 177 11.36 3.48 0.13
N TYR A 178 10.33 2.93 0.78
CA TYR A 178 9.61 1.74 0.34
C TYR A 178 8.20 1.72 0.95
N TRP A 179 7.33 0.84 0.47
CA TRP A 179 6.15 0.39 1.22
C TRP A 179 6.13 -1.13 1.30
N ASN A 180 5.36 -1.69 2.23
CA ASN A 180 5.24 -3.12 2.44
C ASN A 180 3.86 -3.63 2.02
N ARG A 181 3.81 -4.69 1.22
CA ARG A 181 2.55 -5.27 0.70
C ARG A 181 1.71 -5.98 1.77
N GLY A 182 2.34 -6.39 2.87
CA GLY A 182 1.73 -7.08 4.00
C GLY A 182 1.55 -8.59 3.81
N PRO A 183 0.79 -9.26 4.69
CA PRO A 183 0.54 -10.70 4.59
C PRO A 183 -0.23 -11.04 3.31
N GLU A 184 -0.02 -12.22 2.74
CA GLU A 184 -0.71 -12.64 1.52
C GLU A 184 -2.24 -12.73 1.76
N PRO A 185 -3.08 -12.10 0.91
CA PRO A 185 -4.54 -12.13 1.06
C PRO A 185 -5.12 -13.54 1.16
N GLU A 186 -4.60 -14.49 0.39
CA GLU A 186 -5.03 -15.90 0.42
C GLU A 186 -4.72 -16.55 1.77
N GLU A 187 -3.58 -16.20 2.39
CA GLU A 187 -3.24 -16.68 3.72
C GLU A 187 -4.18 -16.08 4.78
N VAL A 188 -4.47 -14.79 4.69
CA VAL A 188 -5.45 -14.13 5.57
C VAL A 188 -6.80 -14.83 5.46
N ALA A 189 -7.33 -15.00 4.25
CA ALA A 189 -8.60 -15.69 4.01
C ALA A 189 -8.62 -17.12 4.57
N ARG A 190 -7.52 -17.87 4.39
CA ARG A 190 -7.38 -19.23 4.90
C ARG A 190 -7.37 -19.29 6.44
N VAL A 191 -6.67 -18.35 7.10
CA VAL A 191 -6.54 -18.33 8.57
C VAL A 191 -7.83 -17.85 9.23
N THR A 192 -8.48 -16.85 8.67
CA THR A 192 -9.69 -16.25 9.27
C THR A 192 -10.97 -16.95 8.83
N GLY A 193 -10.94 -17.67 7.71
CA GLY A 193 -12.14 -18.22 7.06
C GLY A 193 -13.06 -17.16 6.46
N GLN A 194 -12.57 -15.92 6.30
CA GLN A 194 -13.34 -14.77 5.82
C GLN A 194 -12.96 -14.41 4.39
N GLU A 195 -13.91 -13.86 3.64
CA GLU A 195 -13.64 -13.27 2.34
C GLU A 195 -12.85 -11.97 2.50
N VAL A 196 -11.76 -11.84 1.73
CA VAL A 196 -10.94 -10.63 1.75
C VAL A 196 -11.59 -9.55 0.88
N PRO A 197 -11.92 -8.38 1.45
CA PRO A 197 -12.50 -7.28 0.70
C PRO A 197 -11.48 -6.71 -0.29
N LEU A 198 -11.93 -6.38 -1.49
CA LEU A 198 -11.10 -5.76 -2.53
C LEU A 198 -11.26 -4.25 -2.52
N ALA A 199 -10.15 -3.54 -2.76
CA ALA A 199 -10.10 -2.09 -2.84
C ALA A 199 -10.98 -1.57 -3.97
N ARG A 200 -11.73 -0.50 -3.69
CA ARG A 200 -12.47 0.24 -4.71
C ARG A 200 -11.59 1.31 -5.36
N PRO A 201 -11.90 1.76 -6.59
CA PRO A 201 -11.24 2.90 -7.18
C PRO A 201 -11.36 4.15 -6.29
N MET A 202 -10.24 4.79 -5.97
CA MET A 202 -10.19 6.02 -5.18
C MET A 202 -10.31 7.27 -6.09
N THR A 203 -10.89 8.34 -5.56
CA THR A 203 -11.30 9.56 -6.30
C THR A 203 -10.54 10.79 -5.75
N PRO A 204 -10.25 11.85 -6.54
CA PRO A 204 -10.63 12.07 -7.92
C PRO A 204 -9.55 11.60 -8.91
N PRO A 205 -9.95 11.11 -10.09
CA PRO A 205 -9.22 10.10 -10.85
C PRO A 205 -7.90 10.64 -11.39
N THR A 206 -6.75 10.21 -10.87
CA THR A 206 -5.47 10.28 -11.59
C THR A 206 -4.51 9.13 -11.36
N GLY A 207 -4.88 8.14 -10.54
CA GLY A 207 -4.16 6.89 -10.51
C GLY A 207 -5.13 5.78 -10.17
N GLN A 208 -5.60 5.04 -11.18
CA GLN A 208 -5.54 3.59 -10.93
C GLN A 208 -4.10 3.33 -10.48
N PRO A 209 -3.88 2.56 -9.40
CA PRO A 209 -2.55 2.02 -9.17
C PRO A 209 -2.04 1.54 -10.53
N PRO A 210 -0.80 1.87 -10.96
CA PRO A 210 -0.34 1.39 -12.25
C PRO A 210 -0.64 -0.10 -12.33
N ARG A 211 -1.01 -0.62 -13.50
CA ARG A 211 -1.13 -2.07 -13.56
C ARG A 211 0.26 -2.63 -13.35
N ALA A 212 0.42 -3.57 -12.41
CA ALA A 212 1.59 -4.44 -12.41
C ALA A 212 1.73 -4.94 -13.85
N SER A 213 2.84 -4.61 -14.50
CA SER A 213 3.13 -5.18 -15.80
C SER A 213 3.35 -6.66 -15.53
N ALA A 214 2.31 -7.46 -15.75
CA ALA A 214 2.50 -8.86 -15.96
C ALA A 214 3.37 -8.94 -17.20
N GLU A 215 4.68 -9.06 -17.02
CA GLU A 215 5.50 -9.77 -17.98
C GLU A 215 4.86 -11.17 -18.07
N ARG A 216 3.87 -11.30 -18.95
CA ARG A 216 3.62 -12.58 -19.59
C ARG A 216 4.94 -12.91 -20.23
N SER A 217 5.74 -13.70 -19.53
CA SER A 217 6.72 -14.56 -20.17
C SER A 217 5.98 -15.23 -21.32
N ALA A 218 6.25 -14.77 -22.54
CA ALA A 218 5.76 -15.41 -23.72
C ALA A 218 6.16 -16.89 -23.60
N PRO A 219 5.26 -17.85 -23.89
CA PRO A 219 5.69 -19.23 -24.01
C PRO A 219 6.80 -19.24 -25.05
N LYS A 220 8.00 -19.67 -24.66
CA LYS A 220 9.02 -20.06 -25.64
C LYS A 220 8.46 -21.25 -26.39
N THR A 221 7.78 -20.98 -27.50
CA THR A 221 7.51 -21.97 -28.53
C THR A 221 8.87 -22.38 -29.10
N HIS A 222 9.37 -23.50 -28.59
CA HIS A 222 10.26 -24.34 -29.37
C HIS A 222 9.47 -24.98 -30.52
N GLU A 223 10.21 -25.29 -31.59
CA GLU A 223 9.80 -26.00 -32.82
C GLU A 223 9.10 -25.16 -33.90
N ALA A 224 9.41 -25.28 -35.19
CA ALA A 224 10.37 -26.10 -35.91
C ALA A 224 10.66 -25.42 -37.27
N SER A 225 11.85 -25.65 -37.81
CA SER A 225 12.16 -25.34 -39.21
C SER A 225 11.15 -26.02 -40.14
N ALA A 226 10.42 -25.24 -40.92
CA ALA A 226 9.61 -25.75 -42.03
C ALA A 226 9.94 -24.99 -43.31
N SER A 227 10.16 -25.80 -44.34
CA SER A 227 10.76 -25.50 -45.63
C SER A 227 9.93 -24.59 -46.53
N THR A 228 10.64 -23.90 -47.41
CA THR A 228 10.16 -23.12 -48.56
C THR A 228 9.20 -23.91 -49.47
N PRO A 229 8.20 -23.25 -50.07
CA PRO A 229 7.66 -23.69 -51.35
C PRO A 229 7.88 -22.62 -52.43
N ALA A 230 8.43 -23.04 -53.57
CA ALA A 230 8.34 -22.27 -54.81
C ALA A 230 8.31 -23.23 -56.00
N GLY A 231 7.32 -23.02 -56.88
CA GLY A 231 7.40 -23.38 -58.30
C GLY A 231 6.65 -24.65 -58.70
N GLY A 232 5.52 -24.48 -59.38
CA GLY A 232 4.77 -25.54 -60.05
C GLY A 232 5.20 -25.79 -61.51
N SER A 233 4.36 -26.59 -62.21
CA SER A 233 4.48 -27.11 -63.59
C SER A 233 5.51 -28.25 -63.71
N ASP A 234 5.23 -29.46 -64.21
CA ASP A 234 4.53 -29.80 -65.45
C ASP A 234 4.17 -31.31 -65.57
N ARG A 235 3.07 -31.59 -66.28
CA ARG A 235 2.68 -32.77 -67.13
C ARG A 235 2.63 -34.24 -66.63
N PRO A 236 1.70 -35.07 -67.20
CA PRO A 236 1.46 -36.48 -66.81
C PRO A 236 2.24 -37.49 -67.69
N PRO A 237 2.37 -38.77 -67.25
CA PRO A 237 2.90 -39.83 -68.10
C PRO A 237 1.77 -40.64 -68.78
N ASP A 238 1.83 -40.72 -70.11
CA ASP A 238 1.21 -41.81 -70.86
C ASP A 238 2.27 -42.85 -71.22
N GLY A 239 1.90 -44.12 -71.06
CA GLY A 239 2.75 -45.25 -71.40
C GLY A 239 1.99 -46.58 -71.44
N ARG A 240 1.04 -46.72 -72.37
CA ARG A 240 0.83 -47.89 -73.25
C ARG A 240 -0.40 -47.72 -74.14
#